data_AF-A0A7X6TVF4-F1
#
_entry.id   AF-A0A7X6TVF4-F1
#
_cell.length_a   1.000
_cell.length_b   1.000
_cell.length_c   1.000
_cell.angle_alpha   90.00
_cell.angle_beta   90.00
_cell.angle_gamma   90.00
#
_symmetry.space_group_name_H-M   'P 1'
#
loop_
_entity.id
_entity.type
_entity.pdbx_description
1 polymer ?
#
loop_
_entity_poly.entity_id
_entity_poly.type
_entity_poly.pdbx_seq_one_letter_code
_entity_poly.pdbx_strand_id
1 'polypeptide(L)'
;MTDEKKKTKHRISVGFTVRLISWGMLIVAIFTVIMTFLSTFYIWVTDLFSNAQTLITVLMITFAIWSLRNFLDSRIYPIYKVHGFIFLMMAIVAAYLLTTPVF
;
A
#
# COMPACT_ATOMS: atom_id res chain seq x y z
N MET A 1 21.33 29.00 16.74
CA MET A 1 20.17 28.13 17.01
C MET A 1 20.31 26.94 16.08
N THR A 2 20.83 25.84 16.64
CA THR A 2 21.68 24.85 15.97
C THR A 2 20.93 23.80 15.15
N ASP A 3 21.50 23.44 13.99
CA ASP A 3 20.99 22.48 12.99
C ASP A 3 20.51 21.13 13.57
N GLU A 4 21.03 20.74 14.73
CA GLU A 4 20.60 19.53 15.43
C GLU A 4 19.12 19.56 15.79
N LYS A 5 18.58 20.67 16.31
CA LYS A 5 17.15 20.76 16.66
C LYS A 5 16.24 20.59 15.44
N LYS A 6 16.69 21.03 14.26
CA LYS A 6 15.96 20.85 12.99
C LYS A 6 15.94 19.38 12.57
N LYS A 7 17.08 18.68 12.66
CA LYS A 7 17.18 17.24 12.38
C LYS A 7 16.32 16.41 13.35
N THR A 8 16.31 16.72 14.64
CA THR A 8 15.50 15.97 15.62
C THR A 8 14.00 16.17 15.40
N LYS A 9 13.55 17.41 15.15
CA LYS A 9 12.14 17.70 14.86
C LYS A 9 11.66 17.01 13.57
N HIS A 10 12.52 16.96 12.54
CA HIS A 10 12.19 16.25 11.31
C HIS A 10 12.11 14.73 11.52
N ARG A 11 13.02 14.14 12.31
CA ARG A 11 13.00 12.70 12.64
C ARG A 11 11.72 12.29 13.39
N ILE A 12 11.27 13.12 14.33
CA ILE A 12 10.04 12.88 15.12
C ILE A 12 8.80 12.96 14.22
N SER A 13 8.75 13.95 13.33
CA SER A 13 7.65 14.09 12.36
C SER A 13 7.56 12.90 11.40
N VAL A 14 8.69 12.43 10.86
CA VAL A 14 8.73 11.26 9.97
C VAL A 14 8.32 9.98 10.71
N GLY A 15 8.79 9.77 11.94
CA GLY A 15 8.39 8.63 12.76
C GLY A 15 6.89 8.61 13.06
N PHE A 16 6.26 9.77 13.22
CA PHE A 16 4.81 9.88 13.37
C PHE A 16 4.06 9.55 12.07
N THR A 17 4.54 10.04 10.93
CA THR A 17 3.98 9.70 9.61
C THR A 17 4.06 8.21 9.31
N VAL A 18 5.21 7.57 9.58
CA VAL A 18 5.37 6.12 9.38
C VAL A 18 4.43 5.33 10.30
N ARG A 19 4.23 5.78 11.55
CA ARG A 19 3.25 5.15 12.44
C ARG A 19 1.83 5.27 11.91
N LEU A 20 1.41 6.45 11.46
CA LEU A 20 0.09 6.65 10.87
C LEU A 20 -0.13 5.76 9.63
N ILE A 21 0.88 5.67 8.77
CA ILE A 21 0.85 4.79 7.59
C ILE A 21 0.74 3.31 8.00
N SER A 22 1.52 2.88 8.99
CA SER A 22 1.44 1.50 9.51
C SER A 22 0.08 1.15 10.12
N TRP A 23 -0.54 2.10 10.83
CA TRP A 23 -1.92 1.92 11.33
C TRP A 23 -2.93 1.86 10.18
N GLY A 24 -2.74 2.65 9.12
CA GLY A 24 -3.55 2.55 7.90
C GLY A 24 -3.44 1.18 7.22
N MET A 25 -2.25 0.56 7.20
CA MET A 25 -2.06 -0.78 6.63
C MET A 25 -2.83 -1.88 7.37
N LEU A 26 -3.06 -1.72 8.67
CA LEU A 26 -3.86 -2.67 9.46
C LEU A 26 -5.30 -2.77 8.90
N ILE A 27 -5.89 -1.61 8.59
CA ILE A 27 -7.26 -1.53 8.06
C ILE A 27 -7.33 -2.20 6.68
N VAL A 28 -6.36 -1.92 5.81
CA VAL A 28 -6.29 -2.52 4.46
C VAL A 28 -6.13 -4.04 4.54
N ALA A 29 -5.28 -4.53 5.45
CA ALA A 29 -5.09 -5.97 5.66
C ALA A 29 -6.37 -6.66 6.16
N ILE A 30 -7.06 -6.08 7.15
CA ILE A 30 -8.34 -6.60 7.65
C ILE A 30 -9.37 -6.65 6.52
N PHE A 31 -9.46 -5.59 5.70
CA PHE A 31 -10.36 -5.55 4.56
C PHE A 31 -10.03 -6.63 3.52
N THR A 32 -8.74 -6.87 3.25
CA THR A 32 -8.29 -7.92 2.33
C THR A 32 -8.73 -9.31 2.80
N VAL A 33 -8.58 -9.59 4.10
CA VAL A 33 -8.97 -10.88 4.70
C VAL A 33 -10.48 -11.09 4.61
N ILE A 34 -11.28 -10.05 4.92
CA ILE A 34 -12.74 -10.11 4.81
C ILE A 34 -13.18 -10.38 3.37
N MET A 35 -12.60 -9.68 2.40
CA MET A 35 -12.94 -9.87 0.99
C MET A 35 -12.53 -11.25 0.47
N THR A 36 -11.37 -11.76 0.89
CA THR A 36 -10.92 -13.12 0.55
C THR A 36 -11.85 -14.18 1.13
N PHE A 37 -12.30 -13.99 2.39
CA PHE A 37 -13.27 -14.87 3.03
C PHE A 37 -14.61 -14.85 2.28
N LEU A 38 -15.18 -13.68 1.99
CA LEU A 38 -16.42 -13.53 1.23
C LEU A 38 -16.34 -14.17 -0.17
N SER A 39 -15.21 -13.98 -0.86
CA SER A 39 -14.96 -14.58 -2.18
C SER A 39 -14.98 -16.12 -2.16
N THR A 40 -14.78 -16.75 -1.00
CA THR A 40 -14.78 -18.22 -0.87
C THR A 40 -16.21 -18.80 -0.85
N PHE A 41 -17.23 -17.99 -0.52
CA PHE A 41 -18.62 -18.46 -0.36
C PHE A 41 -19.56 -18.11 -1.54
N TYR A 42 -19.16 -17.20 -2.43
CA TYR A 42 -20.03 -16.74 -3.54
C TYR A 42 -19.70 -17.43 -4.86
N ILE A 43 -20.50 -18.44 -5.20
CA ILE A 43 -20.42 -19.26 -6.42
C ILE A 43 -21.25 -18.59 -7.53
N TRP A 44 -20.79 -17.49 -8.12
CA TRP A 44 -21.26 -17.02 -9.44
C TRP A 44 -20.16 -16.21 -10.14
N VAL A 45 -20.01 -16.41 -11.45
CA VAL A 45 -18.93 -15.83 -12.28
C VAL A 45 -18.91 -14.29 -12.22
N THR A 46 -20.07 -13.64 -12.09
CA THR A 46 -20.20 -12.19 -11.90
C THR A 46 -19.67 -11.69 -10.56
N ASP A 47 -19.82 -12.48 -9.48
CA ASP A 47 -19.19 -12.18 -8.19
C ASP A 47 -17.68 -12.42 -8.25
N LEU A 48 -17.20 -13.37 -9.05
CA LEU A 48 -15.77 -13.62 -9.22
C LEU A 48 -15.05 -12.42 -9.83
N PHE A 49 -15.63 -11.77 -10.84
CA PHE A 49 -15.07 -10.55 -11.45
C PHE A 49 -15.17 -9.33 -10.51
N SER A 50 -16.30 -9.15 -9.82
CA SER A 50 -16.47 -8.09 -8.80
C SER A 50 -15.49 -8.25 -7.62
N ASN A 51 -15.30 -9.49 -7.14
CA ASN A 51 -14.34 -9.82 -6.10
C ASN A 51 -12.90 -9.63 -6.62
N ALA A 52 -12.61 -9.98 -7.87
CA ALA A 52 -11.30 -9.77 -8.48
C ALA A 52 -10.97 -8.28 -8.63
N GLN A 53 -11.90 -7.44 -9.11
CA GLN A 53 -11.74 -5.98 -9.14
C GLN A 53 -11.48 -5.43 -7.73
N THR A 54 -12.23 -5.90 -6.74
CA THR A 54 -12.07 -5.50 -5.34
C THR A 54 -10.69 -5.90 -4.81
N LEU A 55 -10.27 -7.15 -5.04
CA LEU A 55 -8.94 -7.65 -4.66
C LEU A 55 -7.81 -6.87 -5.32
N ILE A 56 -7.90 -6.60 -6.62
CA ILE A 56 -6.89 -5.83 -7.36
C ILE A 56 -6.86 -4.38 -6.82
N THR A 57 -8.00 -3.78 -6.50
CA THR A 57 -8.08 -2.45 -5.88
C THR A 57 -7.37 -2.42 -4.53
N VAL A 58 -7.58 -3.45 -3.72
CA VAL A 58 -6.93 -3.58 -2.41
C VAL A 58 -5.43 -3.77 -2.54
N LEU A 59 -4.99 -4.61 -3.48
CA LEU A 59 -3.57 -4.80 -3.80
C LEU A 59 -2.93 -3.50 -4.30
N MET A 60 -3.61 -2.77 -5.19
CA MET A 60 -3.16 -1.46 -5.68
C MET A 60 -2.93 -0.48 -4.52
N ILE A 61 -3.91 -0.34 -3.63
CA ILE A 61 -3.82 0.54 -2.46
C ILE A 61 -2.68 0.09 -1.54
N THR A 62 -2.56 -1.22 -1.31
CA THR A 62 -1.50 -1.80 -0.47
C THR A 62 -0.12 -1.49 -1.03
N PHE A 63 0.09 -1.73 -2.33
CA PHE A 63 1.36 -1.44 -3.00
C PHE A 63 1.67 0.06 -3.03
N ALA A 64 0.67 0.92 -3.21
CA ALA A 64 0.86 2.37 -3.13
C ALA A 64 1.30 2.81 -1.73
N ILE A 65 0.68 2.27 -0.68
CA ILE A 65 1.05 2.55 0.71
C ILE A 65 2.46 2.03 1.03
N TRP A 66 2.78 0.81 0.60
CA TRP A 66 4.11 0.22 0.78
C TRP A 66 5.17 1.00 0.02
N SER A 67 4.87 1.46 -1.20
CA SER A 67 5.75 2.32 -1.97
C SER A 67 6.05 3.61 -1.21
N LEU A 68 5.01 4.30 -0.74
CA LEU A 68 5.14 5.54 0.03
C LEU A 68 5.97 5.33 1.31
N ARG A 69 5.66 4.28 2.08
CA ARG A 69 6.40 3.93 3.29
C ARG A 69 7.88 3.70 2.97
N ASN A 70 8.19 2.91 1.95
CA ASN A 70 9.57 2.60 1.58
C ASN A 70 10.33 3.84 1.09
N PHE A 71 9.69 4.77 0.38
CA PHE A 71 10.30 6.06 0.04
C PHE A 71 10.56 6.94 1.27
N LEU A 72 9.67 6.92 2.26
CA LEU A 72 9.89 7.62 3.54
C LEU A 72 11.04 6.99 4.33
N ASP A 73 11.07 5.66 4.45
CA ASP A 73 12.12 4.91 5.14
C ASP A 73 13.48 5.01 4.39
N SER A 74 13.47 5.25 3.08
CA SER A 74 14.68 5.41 2.26
C SER A 74 15.55 6.61 2.65
N ARG A 75 14.97 7.60 3.35
CA ARG A 75 15.71 8.75 3.88
C ARG A 75 16.69 8.37 4.99
N ILE A 76 16.42 7.25 5.68
CA ILE A 76 17.25 6.73 6.77
C ILE A 76 18.08 5.54 6.27
N TYR A 77 17.48 4.69 5.43
CA TYR A 77 18.09 3.48 4.91
C TYR A 77 17.94 3.42 3.38
N PRO A 78 18.96 3.80 2.60
CA PRO A 78 18.82 4.03 1.15
C PRO A 78 18.37 2.78 0.35
N ILE A 79 18.55 1.57 0.88
CA ILE A 79 18.12 0.32 0.25
C ILE A 79 16.59 0.22 0.05
N TYR A 80 15.79 0.90 0.89
CA TYR A 80 14.34 0.93 0.72
C TYR A 80 13.90 1.78 -0.48
N LYS A 81 14.77 2.60 -1.08
CA LYS A 81 14.44 3.36 -2.29
C LYS A 81 14.10 2.42 -3.45
N VAL A 82 14.88 1.34 -3.60
CA VAL A 82 14.66 0.31 -4.62
C VAL A 82 13.35 -0.43 -4.35
N HIS A 83 13.09 -0.79 -3.09
CA HIS A 83 11.84 -1.42 -2.68
C HIS A 83 10.63 -0.52 -2.98
N GLY A 84 10.73 0.79 -2.70
CA GLY A 84 9.70 1.77 -3.02
C GLY A 84 9.35 1.83 -4.50
N PHE A 85 10.36 1.77 -5.38
CA PHE A 85 10.16 1.67 -6.83
C PHE A 85 9.50 0.35 -7.26
N ILE A 86 9.89 -0.78 -6.67
CA ILE A 86 9.28 -2.09 -6.97
C ILE A 86 7.79 -2.07 -6.63
N PHE A 87 7.44 -1.62 -5.42
CA PHE A 87 6.03 -1.51 -5.01
C PHE A 87 5.25 -0.48 -5.83
N LEU A 88 5.89 0.62 -6.28
CA LEU A 88 5.26 1.59 -7.17
C LEU A 88 4.89 0.94 -8.52
N MET A 89 5.82 0.18 -9.11
CA MET A 89 5.57 -0.51 -10.37
C MET A 89 4.45 -1.54 -10.22
N MET A 90 4.41 -2.30 -9.12
CA MET A 90 3.30 -3.22 -8.86
C MET A 90 1.95 -2.49 -8.68
N ALA A 91 1.94 -1.32 -8.05
CA ALA A 91 0.73 -0.50 -7.94
C ALA A 91 0.24 -0.01 -9.32
N ILE A 92 1.16 0.42 -10.19
CA ILE A 92 0.84 0.84 -11.57
C ILE A 92 0.27 -0.33 -12.38
N VAL A 93 0.88 -1.53 -12.27
CA VAL A 93 0.38 -2.73 -12.94
C VAL A 93 -1.02 -3.08 -12.42
N ALA A 94 -1.27 -3.03 -11.12
CA ALA A 94 -2.60 -3.26 -10.55
C ALA A 94 -3.62 -2.22 -11.03
N ALA A 95 -3.25 -0.94 -11.09
CA ALA A 95 -4.10 0.12 -11.64
C ALA A 95 -4.41 -0.10 -13.13
N TYR A 96 -3.41 -0.54 -13.92
CA TYR A 96 -3.61 -0.89 -15.32
C TYR A 96 -4.59 -2.05 -15.46
N LEU A 97 -4.43 -3.13 -14.68
CA LEU A 97 -5.34 -4.28 -14.69
C LEU A 97 -6.79 -3.88 -14.36
N LEU A 98 -7.01 -2.93 -13.44
CA LEU A 98 -8.34 -2.38 -13.14
C LEU A 98 -8.97 -1.61 -14.30
N THR A 99 -8.15 -1.08 -15.22
CA THR A 99 -8.64 -0.36 -16.40
C THR A 99 -8.82 -1.26 -17.63
N THR A 100 -8.38 -2.51 -17.56
CA THR A 100 -8.56 -3.45 -18.67
C THR A 100 -9.98 -4.03 -18.69
N PRO A 101 -10.57 -4.23 -19.88
CA PRO A 101 -11.94 -4.74 -20.03
C PRO A 101 -12.09 -6.23 -19.68
N VAL A 102 -11.02 -6.86 -19.17
CA VAL A 102 -11.02 -8.25 -18.70
C VAL A 102 -11.71 -8.38 -17.34
N PHE A 103 -11.77 -7.27 -16.59
CA PHE A 103 -12.40 -7.19 -15.28
C PHE A 103 -13.58 -6.23 -15.28
#